data_AF-A0A847JKN6-F1
#
_entry.id   AF-A0A847JKN6-F1
#
_cell.length_a   1.000
_cell.length_b   1.000
_cell.length_c   1.000
_cell.angle_alpha   90.00
_cell.angle_beta   90.00
_cell.angle_gamma   90.00
#
_symmetry.space_group_name_H-M   'P 1'
#
loop_
_entity.id
_entity.type
_entity.pdbx_description
1 polymer ?
#
loop_
_entity_poly.entity_id
_entity_poly.type
_entity_poly.pdbx_seq_one_letter_code
_entity_poly.pdbx_strand_id
1 'polypeptide(L)'
;MNRAREKTFIRIAAIVMAFTLPMMIIAAEDLPILTGKVIEVQKYGNLTMDLKPKDLYDVGFELGDILNVTVGDVSLKIPFCTSYSDVDTGSLVVRDDQKNNLLVVAINMGNFATKYNVKAGDTLSFSLSEKAGYLSEYLIRQLKRTNVRSDYATDSIFANFRSVATTGIKPGVIYRSSNPINNEIGRAAYADALCRAVGIQTVINLSDSKEDIAKYLSAPGIKSDYYRSLLDSGKVVALNMGVDILGADFAAKFAEGIRFIIANDGPYLIHCTEGKDRAGFVSAVLEALMGADLQEIVADYMKSYENYYGVKVGSDQYDAIAKSNIVASLTTAMCGLTKDIDISGINLSKFAEWYLLSIGLKQGEINELKAKLSAEPMVKEPWVKGKVTQIEKYGHALADITIQDFNNLGFAFGDLVTVIFDNGFVLEAPYLDGYYVNAGDPLVRAYPGHTNIGICINYGKLNEVAQVKVGSGFIIMLSNPGAYRTQYEIRKLVRSNKREDYASD
;
A
#
# COMPACT_ATOMS: atom_id res chain seq x y z
N MET A 1 -7.09 20.67 61.04
CA MET A 1 -6.35 19.53 61.63
C MET A 1 -6.74 18.25 60.90
N ASN A 2 -5.77 17.69 60.17
CA ASN A 2 -5.61 16.31 59.68
C ASN A 2 -6.81 15.34 59.71
N ARG A 3 -7.15 14.73 58.57
CA ARG A 3 -6.46 13.52 58.05
C ARG A 3 -6.84 13.22 56.60
N ALA A 4 -5.89 12.60 55.93
CA ALA A 4 -5.83 12.35 54.51
C ALA A 4 -6.46 11.00 54.10
N ARG A 5 -6.74 10.91 52.78
CA ARG A 5 -6.74 9.74 51.89
C ARG A 5 -7.79 8.65 52.10
N GLU A 6 -8.67 8.52 51.10
CA GLU A 6 -8.83 7.24 50.42
C GLU A 6 -9.37 7.44 48.99
N LYS A 7 -8.79 6.67 48.06
CA LYS A 7 -9.01 6.72 46.61
C LYS A 7 -10.25 5.89 46.26
N THR A 8 -11.19 6.45 45.51
CA THR A 8 -12.27 5.66 44.90
C THR A 8 -11.98 5.45 43.41
N PHE A 9 -11.38 4.31 43.09
CA PHE A 9 -11.40 3.74 41.75
C PHE A 9 -12.79 3.16 41.49
N ILE A 10 -13.55 3.75 40.57
CA ILE A 10 -14.81 3.19 40.09
C ILE A 10 -14.47 2.09 39.08
N ARG A 11 -14.76 0.84 39.47
CA ARG A 11 -14.78 -0.33 38.59
C ARG A 11 -16.06 -0.26 37.76
N ILE A 12 -15.94 -0.08 36.44
CA ILE A 12 -17.03 -0.39 35.51
C ILE A 12 -16.92 -1.87 35.17
N ALA A 13 -17.89 -2.65 35.64
CA ALA A 13 -18.02 -4.07 35.38
C ALA A 13 -18.44 -4.31 33.92
N ALA A 14 -17.60 -5.02 33.16
CA ALA A 14 -17.97 -5.59 31.88
C ALA A 14 -18.84 -6.82 32.12
N ILE A 15 -20.11 -6.75 31.67
CA ILE A 15 -21.00 -7.91 31.62
C ILE A 15 -20.62 -8.70 30.37
N VAL A 16 -19.85 -9.77 30.56
CA VAL A 16 -19.56 -10.79 29.54
C VAL A 16 -20.76 -11.74 29.50
N MET A 17 -21.62 -11.59 28.50
CA MET A 17 -22.72 -12.49 28.23
C MET A 17 -22.15 -13.72 27.49
N ALA A 18 -22.02 -14.84 28.20
CA ALA A 18 -21.49 -16.09 27.68
C ALA A 18 -22.49 -16.74 26.70
N PHE A 19 -22.26 -16.57 25.40
CA PHE A 19 -22.80 -17.45 24.36
C PHE A 19 -21.77 -18.53 24.08
N THR A 20 -21.96 -19.70 24.68
CA THR A 20 -21.23 -20.92 24.33
C THR A 20 -21.80 -21.47 23.02
N LEU A 21 -21.22 -21.08 21.89
CA LEU A 21 -21.32 -21.84 20.65
C LEU A 21 -20.44 -23.10 20.79
N PRO A 22 -20.87 -24.28 20.31
CA PRO A 22 -19.99 -25.42 20.25
C PRO A 22 -18.86 -25.11 19.26
N MET A 23 -17.64 -24.91 19.78
CA MET A 23 -16.44 -25.00 18.96
C MET A 23 -16.39 -26.41 18.38
N MET A 24 -16.58 -26.54 17.06
CA MET A 24 -16.06 -27.70 16.36
C MET A 24 -14.54 -27.65 16.53
N ILE A 25 -14.04 -28.54 17.38
CA ILE A 25 -12.62 -28.86 17.44
C ILE A 25 -12.31 -29.56 16.12
N ILE A 26 -11.75 -28.82 15.17
CA ILE A 26 -11.02 -29.43 14.06
C ILE A 26 -9.78 -30.03 14.73
N ALA A 27 -9.71 -31.36 14.78
CA ALA A 27 -8.51 -32.04 15.24
C ALA A 27 -7.34 -31.53 14.39
N ALA A 28 -6.24 -31.11 15.03
CA ALA A 28 -4.99 -30.93 14.32
C ALA A 28 -4.70 -32.27 13.62
N GLU A 29 -4.56 -32.27 12.30
CA GLU A 29 -4.11 -33.46 11.60
C GLU A 29 -2.72 -33.79 12.15
N ASP A 30 -2.61 -34.91 12.87
CA ASP A 30 -1.31 -35.47 13.27
C ASP A 30 -0.62 -35.96 11.99
N LEU A 31 0.03 -35.02 11.28
CA LEU A 31 0.81 -35.34 10.09
C LEU A 31 1.93 -36.32 10.47
N PRO A 32 2.23 -37.30 9.60
CA PRO A 32 3.28 -38.28 9.85
C PRO A 32 4.63 -37.65 10.21
N ILE A 33 5.32 -38.24 11.19
CA ILE A 33 6.70 -37.89 11.50
C ILE A 33 7.60 -38.50 10.43
N LEU A 34 8.36 -37.67 9.73
CA LEU A 34 9.38 -38.13 8.79
C LEU A 34 10.74 -38.20 9.46
N THR A 35 11.53 -39.20 9.10
CA THR A 35 12.90 -39.37 9.62
C THR A 35 13.85 -39.50 8.44
N GLY A 36 14.91 -38.69 8.43
CA GLY A 36 15.91 -38.66 7.37
C GLY A 36 17.34 -38.64 7.90
N LYS A 37 18.29 -39.14 7.11
CA LYS A 37 19.72 -39.09 7.39
C LYS A 37 20.39 -37.92 6.69
N VAL A 38 21.39 -37.34 7.34
CA VAL A 38 22.29 -36.36 6.73
C VAL A 38 23.19 -37.09 5.73
N ILE A 39 23.00 -36.83 4.43
CA ILE A 39 23.90 -37.33 3.38
C ILE A 39 25.24 -36.59 3.45
N GLU A 40 25.19 -35.26 3.56
CA GLU A 40 26.36 -34.40 3.47
C GLU A 40 26.21 -33.17 4.37
N VAL A 41 27.32 -32.77 5.01
CA VAL A 41 27.49 -31.43 5.57
C VAL A 41 28.22 -30.58 4.55
N GLN A 42 27.52 -29.61 3.95
CA GLN A 42 28.07 -28.72 2.94
C GLN A 42 29.16 -27.81 3.54
N LYS A 43 29.97 -27.17 2.69
CA LYS A 43 31.08 -26.27 3.07
C LYS A 43 30.75 -25.26 4.19
N TYR A 44 29.52 -24.73 4.23
CA TYR A 44 29.09 -23.73 5.20
C TYR A 44 28.31 -24.31 6.40
N GLY A 45 28.28 -25.64 6.53
CA GLY A 45 27.61 -26.33 7.64
C GLY A 45 26.12 -26.56 7.45
N ASN A 46 25.61 -26.47 6.22
CA ASN A 46 24.24 -26.83 5.88
C ASN A 46 24.13 -28.36 5.75
N LEU A 47 23.02 -28.93 6.22
CA LEU A 47 22.78 -30.36 6.14
C LEU A 47 21.97 -30.67 4.88
N THR A 48 22.47 -31.55 4.03
CA THR A 48 21.69 -32.13 2.94
C THR A 48 21.10 -33.46 3.42
N MET A 49 19.78 -33.60 3.37
CA MET A 49 19.09 -34.81 3.82
C MET A 49 18.94 -35.82 2.68
N ASP A 50 18.73 -37.10 3.04
CA ASP A 50 18.30 -38.15 2.12
C ASP A 50 16.83 -38.00 1.70
N LEU A 51 16.00 -37.48 2.61
CA LEU A 51 14.67 -36.97 2.31
C LEU A 51 14.73 -35.90 1.22
N LYS A 52 13.72 -35.93 0.36
CA LYS A 52 13.45 -34.96 -0.68
C LYS A 52 12.31 -34.04 -0.25
N PRO A 53 12.23 -32.81 -0.80
CA PRO A 53 11.10 -31.93 -0.55
C PRO A 53 9.75 -32.58 -0.83
N LYS A 54 9.68 -33.42 -1.89
CA LYS A 54 8.49 -34.22 -2.21
C LYS A 54 8.01 -35.11 -1.05
N ASP A 55 8.92 -35.69 -0.27
CA ASP A 55 8.52 -36.55 0.85
C ASP A 55 7.75 -35.76 1.92
N LEU A 56 8.12 -34.48 2.12
CA LEU A 56 7.40 -33.59 3.03
C LEU A 56 6.02 -33.21 2.47
N TYR A 57 5.95 -32.87 1.19
CA TYR A 57 4.68 -32.54 0.53
C TYR A 57 3.72 -33.74 0.50
N ASP A 58 4.22 -34.96 0.29
CA ASP A 58 3.40 -36.18 0.21
C ASP A 58 2.71 -36.54 1.52
N VAL A 59 3.25 -36.07 2.65
CA VAL A 59 2.64 -36.25 3.98
C VAL A 59 1.88 -35.01 4.47
N GLY A 60 1.70 -34.00 3.62
CA GLY A 60 0.84 -32.84 3.90
C GLY A 60 1.54 -31.60 4.49
N PHE A 61 2.87 -31.58 4.58
CA PHE A 61 3.59 -30.35 4.89
C PHE A 61 3.51 -29.38 3.71
N GLU A 62 3.45 -28.08 4.01
CA GLU A 62 3.39 -27.01 3.01
C GLU A 62 4.41 -25.91 3.33
N LEU A 63 4.78 -25.13 2.31
CA LEU A 63 5.65 -23.98 2.50
C LEU A 63 4.98 -22.97 3.43
N GLY A 64 5.74 -22.47 4.41
CA GLY A 64 5.22 -21.64 5.49
C GLY A 64 4.76 -22.42 6.73
N ASP A 65 4.80 -23.76 6.73
CA ASP A 65 4.65 -24.53 7.97
C ASP A 65 5.86 -24.32 8.90
N ILE A 66 5.62 -24.31 10.21
CA ILE A 66 6.69 -24.43 11.20
C ILE A 66 6.81 -25.90 11.56
N LEU A 67 8.00 -26.46 11.35
CA LEU A 67 8.32 -27.85 11.65
C LEU A 67 9.01 -27.94 13.02
N ASN A 68 8.71 -28.97 13.79
CA ASN A 68 9.58 -29.44 14.85
C ASN A 68 10.64 -30.35 14.21
N VAL A 69 11.89 -29.91 14.26
CA VAL A 69 13.06 -30.64 13.76
C VAL A 69 13.88 -31.12 14.94
N THR A 70 13.92 -32.43 15.15
CA THR A 70 14.67 -33.04 16.25
C THR A 70 16.02 -33.54 15.76
N VAL A 71 17.09 -33.16 16.46
CA VAL A 71 18.47 -33.58 16.23
C VAL A 71 19.09 -34.01 17.57
N GLY A 72 19.34 -35.31 17.73
CA GLY A 72 19.69 -35.87 19.04
C GLY A 72 18.61 -35.57 20.07
N ASP A 73 18.99 -34.95 21.19
CA ASP A 73 18.06 -34.57 22.26
C ASP A 73 17.46 -33.16 22.09
N VAL A 74 17.81 -32.44 21.00
CA VAL A 74 17.38 -31.07 20.76
C VAL A 74 16.22 -31.04 19.77
N SER A 75 15.12 -30.38 20.13
CA SER A 75 13.98 -30.11 19.23
C SER A 75 13.92 -28.62 18.91
N LEU A 76 13.87 -28.28 17.63
CA LEU A 76 13.92 -26.91 17.11
C LEU A 76 12.67 -26.61 16.29
N LYS A 77 12.07 -25.43 16.48
CA LYS A 77 11.03 -24.92 15.59
C LYS A 77 11.68 -24.24 14.38
N ILE A 78 11.47 -24.80 13.19
CA ILE A 78 12.13 -24.36 11.96
C ILE A 78 11.09 -24.18 10.85
N PRO A 79 10.99 -23.00 10.20
CA PRO A 79 10.08 -22.80 9.09
C PRO A 79 10.52 -23.57 7.84
N PHE A 80 9.55 -24.09 7.09
CA PHE A 80 9.75 -24.74 5.80
C PHE A 80 9.58 -23.74 4.65
N CYS A 81 10.67 -23.44 3.93
CA CYS A 81 10.76 -22.37 2.93
C CYS A 81 11.51 -22.82 1.66
N THR A 82 11.69 -21.93 0.67
CA THR A 82 12.39 -22.27 -0.60
C THR A 82 13.78 -21.63 -0.73
N SER A 83 14.05 -20.56 0.04
CA SER A 83 15.32 -19.82 0.04
C SER A 83 15.86 -19.58 1.45
N TYR A 84 17.17 -19.41 1.56
CA TYR A 84 17.80 -18.93 2.80
C TYR A 84 17.30 -17.52 3.19
N SER A 85 17.00 -16.68 2.19
CA SER A 85 16.49 -15.32 2.39
C SER A 85 15.04 -15.28 2.87
N ASP A 86 14.36 -16.43 2.91
CA ASP A 86 13.00 -16.54 3.42
C ASP A 86 12.95 -16.44 4.96
N VAL A 87 14.09 -16.36 5.63
CA VAL A 87 14.20 -16.08 7.06
C VAL A 87 15.27 -15.01 7.32
N ASP A 88 15.22 -14.36 8.48
CA ASP A 88 16.25 -13.38 8.85
C ASP A 88 17.64 -14.00 8.98
N THR A 89 18.68 -13.18 8.82
CA THR A 89 20.07 -13.58 9.09
C THR A 89 20.19 -14.15 10.50
N GLY A 90 20.76 -15.35 10.62
CA GLY A 90 20.92 -16.07 11.88
C GLY A 90 19.74 -16.98 12.27
N SER A 91 18.63 -16.94 11.52
CA SER A 91 17.46 -17.80 11.77
C SER A 91 17.61 -19.17 11.11
N LEU A 92 16.90 -20.16 11.67
CA LEU A 92 16.87 -21.53 11.17
C LEU A 92 15.94 -21.64 9.95
N VAL A 93 16.24 -22.55 9.03
CA VAL A 93 15.38 -22.85 7.87
C VAL A 93 15.48 -24.33 7.46
N VAL A 94 14.33 -24.95 7.19
CA VAL A 94 14.24 -26.16 6.36
C VAL A 94 13.92 -25.68 4.96
N ARG A 95 14.81 -25.95 4.01
CA ARG A 95 14.76 -25.38 2.66
C ARG A 95 14.46 -26.47 1.64
N ASP A 96 13.39 -26.28 0.90
CA ASP A 96 13.14 -26.93 -0.39
C ASP A 96 14.07 -26.30 -1.44
N ASP A 97 15.20 -26.97 -1.71
CA ASP A 97 16.08 -26.60 -2.82
C ASP A 97 15.52 -27.12 -4.15
N GLN A 98 14.51 -26.44 -4.67
CA GLN A 98 13.79 -26.85 -5.87
C GLN A 98 14.70 -27.10 -7.07
N LYS A 99 15.76 -26.29 -7.22
CA LYS A 99 16.70 -26.40 -8.35
C LYS A 99 17.47 -27.72 -8.36
N ASN A 100 17.87 -28.19 -7.18
CA ASN A 100 18.71 -29.38 -7.03
C ASN A 100 17.93 -30.60 -6.48
N ASN A 101 16.65 -30.43 -6.16
CA ASN A 101 15.80 -31.41 -5.49
C ASN A 101 16.46 -31.94 -4.20
N LEU A 102 16.82 -31.02 -3.30
CA LEU A 102 17.45 -31.33 -2.01
C LEU A 102 16.62 -30.73 -0.88
N LEU A 103 16.39 -31.50 0.18
CA LEU A 103 15.93 -30.96 1.45
C LEU A 103 17.16 -30.55 2.26
N VAL A 104 17.21 -29.28 2.65
CA VAL A 104 18.37 -28.70 3.34
C VAL A 104 17.97 -28.14 4.70
N VAL A 105 18.67 -28.50 5.77
CA VAL A 105 18.50 -27.88 7.10
C VAL A 105 19.67 -26.95 7.37
N ALA A 106 19.39 -25.69 7.68
CA ALA A 106 20.41 -24.65 7.73
C ALA A 106 20.11 -23.53 8.74
N ILE A 107 21.11 -22.67 8.93
CA ILE A 107 20.99 -21.33 9.53
C ILE A 107 21.29 -20.33 8.43
N ASN A 108 20.41 -19.36 8.17
CA ASN A 108 20.69 -18.32 7.18
C ASN A 108 21.95 -17.54 7.59
N MET A 109 22.96 -17.53 6.72
CA MET A 109 24.32 -17.00 6.98
C MET A 109 24.98 -17.56 8.27
N GLY A 110 24.67 -18.80 8.67
CA GLY A 110 25.27 -19.47 9.81
C GLY A 110 25.69 -20.90 9.50
N ASN A 111 26.22 -21.59 10.52
CA ASN A 111 26.70 -22.96 10.39
C ASN A 111 25.90 -23.89 11.32
N PHE A 112 24.91 -24.60 10.75
CA PHE A 112 24.02 -25.48 11.52
C PHE A 112 24.78 -26.65 12.13
N ALA A 113 25.58 -27.35 11.31
CA ALA A 113 26.34 -28.53 11.70
C ALA A 113 27.26 -28.27 12.90
N THR A 114 27.98 -27.15 12.92
CA THR A 114 28.86 -26.78 14.04
C THR A 114 28.04 -26.42 15.28
N LYS A 115 26.98 -25.62 15.12
CA LYS A 115 26.16 -25.14 16.25
C LYS A 115 25.48 -26.30 17.00
N TYR A 116 25.01 -27.30 16.27
CA TYR A 116 24.27 -28.44 16.82
C TYR A 116 25.07 -29.76 16.80
N ASN A 117 26.37 -29.69 16.51
CA ASN A 117 27.30 -30.82 16.47
C ASN A 117 26.82 -32.01 15.62
N VAL A 118 26.41 -31.73 14.38
CA VAL A 118 25.86 -32.71 13.43
C VAL A 118 26.87 -33.08 12.36
N LYS A 119 26.96 -34.37 12.02
CA LYS A 119 27.82 -34.91 10.95
C LYS A 119 27.00 -35.76 9.96
N ALA A 120 27.61 -36.05 8.81
CA ALA A 120 27.04 -36.99 7.85
C ALA A 120 26.76 -38.36 8.52
N GLY A 121 25.61 -38.94 8.20
CA GLY A 121 25.10 -40.18 8.78
C GLY A 121 24.20 -39.99 10.02
N ASP A 122 24.21 -38.81 10.66
CA ASP A 122 23.28 -38.51 11.75
C ASP A 122 21.83 -38.42 11.23
N THR A 123 20.86 -38.63 12.13
CA THR A 123 19.43 -38.69 11.80
C THR A 123 18.68 -37.50 12.37
N LEU A 124 17.79 -36.91 11.58
CA LEU A 124 16.85 -35.86 11.99
C LEU A 124 15.42 -36.35 11.78
N SER A 125 14.50 -35.95 12.66
CA SER A 125 13.07 -36.15 12.47
C SER A 125 12.33 -34.83 12.27
N PHE A 126 11.30 -34.83 11.44
CA PHE A 126 10.48 -33.68 11.07
C PHE A 126 9.02 -33.98 11.40
N SER A 127 8.39 -33.13 12.20
CA SER A 127 6.95 -33.19 12.49
C SER A 127 6.32 -31.80 12.42
N LEU A 128 5.00 -31.72 12.26
CA LEU A 128 4.32 -30.43 12.24
C LEU A 128 4.37 -29.81 13.64
N SER A 129 4.91 -28.59 13.76
CA SER A 129 4.71 -27.79 14.97
C SER A 129 3.50 -26.88 14.82
N GLU A 130 3.34 -26.22 13.68
CA GLU A 130 2.27 -25.26 13.44
C GLU A 130 1.98 -25.16 11.94
N LYS A 131 0.74 -25.48 11.54
CA LYS A 131 0.29 -25.37 10.16
C LYS A 131 0.24 -23.89 9.76
N ALA A 132 0.86 -23.55 8.64
CA ALA A 132 0.95 -22.20 8.08
C ALA A 132 1.50 -21.12 9.06
N GLY A 133 2.18 -21.51 10.14
CA GLY A 133 2.64 -20.59 11.19
C GLY A 133 3.68 -19.55 10.75
N TYR A 134 4.30 -19.75 9.58
CA TYR A 134 5.25 -18.85 8.94
C TYR A 134 4.82 -18.44 7.51
N LEU A 135 3.58 -18.77 7.11
CA LEU A 135 3.11 -18.58 5.73
C LEU A 135 3.10 -17.10 5.32
N SER A 136 2.67 -16.20 6.19
CA SER A 136 2.66 -14.76 5.92
C SER A 136 4.04 -14.21 5.63
N GLU A 137 5.02 -14.51 6.49
CA GLU A 137 6.40 -14.07 6.40
C GLU A 137 7.04 -14.65 5.14
N TYR A 138 6.80 -15.94 4.87
CA TYR A 138 7.23 -16.59 3.64
C TYR A 138 6.69 -15.87 2.39
N LEU A 139 5.37 -15.63 2.32
CA LEU A 139 4.71 -14.99 1.19
C LEU A 139 5.13 -13.54 0.99
N ILE A 140 5.37 -12.79 2.06
CA ILE A 140 5.89 -11.41 2.01
C ILE A 140 7.29 -11.41 1.40
N ARG A 141 8.14 -12.39 1.74
CA ARG A 141 9.49 -12.51 1.19
C ARG A 141 9.53 -12.95 -0.28
N GLN A 142 8.43 -13.51 -0.79
CA GLN A 142 8.27 -13.79 -2.22
C GLN A 142 7.86 -12.57 -3.04
N LEU A 143 7.50 -11.45 -2.41
CA LEU A 143 7.09 -10.24 -3.11
C LEU A 143 8.26 -9.64 -3.90
N LYS A 144 8.04 -9.43 -5.19
CA LYS A 144 8.99 -8.78 -6.09
C LYS A 144 8.33 -7.55 -6.71
N ARG A 145 9.08 -6.46 -6.75
CA ARG A 145 8.71 -5.24 -7.45
C ARG A 145 9.85 -4.77 -8.33
N THR A 146 9.55 -3.87 -9.25
CA THR A 146 10.57 -3.15 -10.01
C THR A 146 10.61 -1.69 -9.56
N ASN A 147 11.73 -1.00 -9.83
CA ASN A 147 11.84 0.46 -9.64
C ASN A 147 11.94 1.18 -10.98
N VAL A 148 11.48 0.54 -12.06
CA VAL A 148 11.51 1.09 -13.41
C VAL A 148 10.10 1.60 -13.74
N ARG A 149 9.97 2.91 -14.00
CA ARG A 149 8.67 3.54 -14.25
C ARG A 149 7.86 2.83 -15.35
N SER A 150 8.50 2.40 -16.44
CA SER A 150 7.81 1.78 -17.58
C SER A 150 7.13 0.45 -17.28
N ASP A 151 7.44 -0.19 -16.16
CA ASP A 151 6.80 -1.46 -15.75
C ASP A 151 5.41 -1.24 -15.12
N TYR A 152 5.03 0.03 -14.92
CA TYR A 152 3.79 0.44 -14.27
C TYR A 152 2.87 1.15 -15.28
N ALA A 153 1.57 0.92 -15.18
CA ALA A 153 0.62 1.49 -16.12
C ALA A 153 0.49 3.02 -16.00
N THR A 154 0.59 3.59 -14.79
CA THR A 154 0.48 5.04 -14.55
C THR A 154 1.45 5.52 -13.49
N ASP A 155 1.66 6.84 -13.46
CA ASP A 155 2.46 7.52 -12.43
C ASP A 155 1.86 7.29 -11.04
N SER A 156 0.54 7.23 -10.91
CA SER A 156 -0.14 6.99 -9.64
C SER A 156 0.14 5.60 -9.08
N ILE A 157 0.16 4.57 -9.93
CA ILE A 157 0.54 3.21 -9.51
C ILE A 157 2.03 3.17 -9.15
N PHE A 158 2.89 3.78 -9.98
CA PHE A 158 4.31 3.84 -9.71
C PHE A 158 4.62 4.62 -8.41
N ALA A 159 3.99 5.76 -8.17
CA ALA A 159 4.19 6.53 -6.96
C ALA A 159 3.39 6.00 -5.76
N ASN A 160 2.56 4.96 -5.95
CA ASN A 160 1.57 4.51 -4.97
C ASN A 160 0.68 5.66 -4.46
N PHE A 161 0.42 6.63 -5.34
CA PHE A 161 -0.31 7.85 -5.07
C PHE A 161 -1.80 7.64 -5.33
N ARG A 162 -2.64 7.89 -4.33
CA ARG A 162 -4.11 7.81 -4.46
C ARG A 162 -4.79 8.68 -3.40
N SER A 163 -6.04 9.05 -3.66
CA SER A 163 -6.91 9.53 -2.59
C SER A 163 -7.30 8.35 -1.71
N VAL A 164 -7.32 8.55 -0.39
CA VAL A 164 -8.01 7.64 0.51
C VAL A 164 -9.50 7.97 0.37
N ALA A 165 -10.29 7.00 -0.08
CA ALA A 165 -11.69 7.19 -0.45
C ALA A 165 -12.52 6.03 0.11
N THR A 166 -12.93 6.17 1.37
CA THR A 166 -13.71 5.20 2.13
C THR A 166 -14.92 5.87 2.78
N THR A 167 -15.78 5.09 3.44
CA THR A 167 -16.86 5.65 4.26
C THR A 167 -16.38 6.81 5.14
N GLY A 168 -17.05 7.95 5.01
CA GLY A 168 -16.79 9.18 5.76
C GLY A 168 -15.69 10.08 5.20
N ILE A 169 -14.87 9.62 4.24
CA ILE A 169 -13.80 10.41 3.62
C ILE A 169 -14.07 10.54 2.12
N LYS A 170 -14.32 11.78 1.66
CA LYS A 170 -14.57 12.04 0.25
C LYS A 170 -13.27 11.94 -0.58
N PRO A 171 -13.33 11.43 -1.82
CA PRO A 171 -12.20 11.49 -2.73
C PRO A 171 -11.72 12.94 -2.90
N GLY A 172 -10.42 13.14 -2.72
CA GLY A 172 -9.75 14.43 -2.87
C GLY A 172 -9.47 15.20 -1.58
N VAL A 173 -9.88 14.68 -0.41
CA VAL A 173 -9.60 15.31 0.90
C VAL A 173 -8.22 14.94 1.42
N ILE A 174 -7.89 13.65 1.38
CA ILE A 174 -6.63 13.12 1.88
C ILE A 174 -6.07 12.08 0.91
N TYR A 175 -4.76 12.14 0.74
CA TYR A 175 -4.00 11.31 -0.18
C TYR A 175 -2.91 10.56 0.56
N ARG A 176 -2.51 9.43 0.00
CA ARG A 176 -1.32 8.69 0.41
C ARG A 176 -0.42 8.41 -0.78
N SER A 177 0.89 8.39 -0.54
CA SER A 177 1.92 8.24 -1.59
C SER A 177 3.22 7.66 -1.06
N SER A 178 4.06 7.15 -1.98
CA SER A 178 5.51 7.10 -1.80
C SER A 178 6.12 8.49 -1.58
N ASN A 179 7.36 8.50 -1.09
CA ASN A 179 8.06 9.71 -0.68
C ASN A 179 8.27 10.69 -1.86
N PRO A 180 7.76 11.94 -1.79
CA PRO A 180 7.94 12.92 -2.86
C PRO A 180 9.32 13.57 -2.95
N ILE A 181 10.24 13.29 -2.01
CA ILE A 181 11.58 13.89 -1.97
C ILE A 181 12.71 12.85 -1.91
N ASN A 182 12.52 11.71 -1.24
CA ASN A 182 13.50 10.64 -1.25
C ASN A 182 13.42 9.86 -2.57
N ASN A 183 14.45 10.01 -3.42
CA ASN A 183 14.49 9.38 -4.73
C ASN A 183 15.28 8.06 -4.79
N GLU A 184 15.61 7.43 -3.66
CA GLU A 184 16.36 6.15 -3.61
C GLU A 184 15.73 5.03 -4.46
N ILE A 185 14.41 5.05 -4.63
CA ILE A 185 13.65 4.09 -5.46
C ILE A 185 13.06 4.73 -6.73
N GLY A 186 13.48 5.94 -7.09
CA GLY A 186 13.13 6.59 -8.36
C GLY A 186 11.72 7.17 -8.48
N ARG A 187 10.97 7.30 -7.37
CA ARG A 187 9.54 7.68 -7.37
C ARG A 187 9.26 9.15 -7.04
N ALA A 188 10.22 9.86 -6.46
CA ALA A 188 10.03 11.18 -5.86
C ALA A 188 9.44 12.20 -6.84
N ALA A 189 9.99 12.30 -8.05
CA ALA A 189 9.53 13.26 -9.06
C ALA A 189 8.07 13.03 -9.50
N TYR A 190 7.64 11.77 -9.57
CA TYR A 190 6.28 11.42 -9.97
C TYR A 190 5.29 11.69 -8.83
N ALA A 191 5.67 11.36 -7.60
CA ALA A 191 4.90 11.71 -6.42
C ALA A 191 4.77 13.24 -6.26
N ASP A 192 5.84 14.01 -6.45
CA ASP A 192 5.81 15.49 -6.40
C ASP A 192 4.89 16.09 -7.48
N ALA A 193 4.99 15.59 -8.71
CA ALA A 193 4.13 16.02 -9.81
C ALA A 193 2.65 15.77 -9.50
N LEU A 194 2.31 14.58 -8.98
CA LEU A 194 0.93 14.27 -8.57
C LEU A 194 0.47 15.11 -7.38
N CYS A 195 1.34 15.40 -6.40
CA CYS A 195 1.05 16.34 -5.32
C CYS A 195 0.68 17.71 -5.89
N ARG A 196 1.45 18.21 -6.85
CA ARG A 196 1.16 19.46 -7.55
C ARG A 196 -0.15 19.38 -8.31
N ALA A 197 -0.39 18.29 -9.03
CA ALA A 197 -1.55 18.08 -9.87
C ALA A 197 -2.85 18.17 -9.07
N VAL A 198 -2.91 17.49 -7.91
CA VAL A 198 -4.07 17.56 -7.00
C VAL A 198 -4.07 18.79 -6.09
N GLY A 199 -2.95 19.51 -6.02
CA GLY A 199 -2.78 20.72 -5.21
C GLY A 199 -2.73 20.46 -3.71
N ILE A 200 -1.95 19.45 -3.27
CA ILE A 200 -1.71 19.17 -1.86
C ILE A 200 -1.29 20.44 -1.12
N GLN A 201 -1.95 20.76 -0.01
CA GLN A 201 -1.66 21.95 0.79
C GLN A 201 -0.92 21.65 2.09
N THR A 202 -0.99 20.42 2.58
CA THR A 202 -0.39 20.02 3.86
C THR A 202 0.16 18.60 3.78
N VAL A 203 1.37 18.37 4.28
CA VAL A 203 2.04 17.06 4.22
C VAL A 203 2.43 16.57 5.61
N ILE A 204 2.08 15.31 5.89
CA ILE A 204 2.54 14.53 7.02
C ILE A 204 3.64 13.59 6.53
N ASN A 205 4.89 13.97 6.76
CA ASN A 205 6.05 13.13 6.47
C ASN A 205 6.33 12.24 7.68
N LEU A 206 5.94 10.98 7.59
CA LEU A 206 6.11 9.99 8.64
C LEU A 206 7.54 9.45 8.73
N SER A 207 8.34 9.53 7.65
CA SER A 207 9.60 8.79 7.56
C SER A 207 10.85 9.57 7.86
N ASP A 208 10.92 10.84 7.45
CA ASP A 208 12.18 11.56 7.38
C ASP A 208 12.36 12.53 8.55
N SER A 209 13.61 12.70 8.98
CA SER A 209 14.03 13.81 9.81
C SER A 209 14.24 15.09 8.99
N LYS A 210 14.41 16.24 9.65
CA LYS A 210 14.77 17.49 8.97
C LYS A 210 16.14 17.37 8.29
N GLU A 211 17.05 16.62 8.89
CA GLU A 211 18.38 16.34 8.37
C GLU A 211 18.33 15.51 7.09
N ASP A 212 17.48 14.48 7.05
CA ASP A 212 17.24 13.66 5.86
C ASP A 212 16.67 14.51 4.72
N ILE A 213 15.66 15.33 5.02
CA ILE A 213 15.06 16.26 4.04
C ILE A 213 16.12 17.19 3.46
N ALA A 214 16.95 17.80 4.30
CA ALA A 214 18.02 18.70 3.86
C ALA A 214 19.04 17.98 2.95
N LYS A 215 19.37 16.72 3.27
CA LYS A 215 20.23 15.88 2.44
C LYS A 215 19.60 15.61 1.06
N TYR A 216 18.32 15.25 0.99
CA TYR A 216 17.63 14.99 -0.27
C TYR A 216 17.53 16.25 -1.14
N LEU A 217 17.21 17.41 -0.55
CA LEU A 217 17.15 18.69 -1.27
C LEU A 217 18.51 19.16 -1.80
N SER A 218 19.59 18.69 -1.20
CA SER A 218 20.97 18.98 -1.65
C SER A 218 21.45 17.99 -2.72
N ALA A 219 20.71 16.92 -3.00
CA ALA A 219 21.10 15.91 -3.97
C ALA A 219 20.97 16.46 -5.42
N PRO A 220 21.94 16.17 -6.30
CA PRO A 220 21.89 16.63 -7.69
C PRO A 220 20.70 16.00 -8.43
N GLY A 221 19.98 16.82 -9.20
CA GLY A 221 18.88 16.35 -10.04
C GLY A 221 17.56 16.06 -9.32
N ILE A 222 17.40 16.52 -8.07
CA ILE A 222 16.10 16.47 -7.38
C ILE A 222 15.03 17.23 -8.17
N LYS A 223 13.84 16.65 -8.29
CA LYS A 223 12.69 17.21 -9.02
C LYS A 223 11.45 17.25 -8.11
N SER A 224 11.60 17.91 -6.98
CA SER A 224 10.60 17.95 -5.91
C SER A 224 10.25 19.39 -5.52
N ASP A 225 10.16 20.26 -6.53
CA ASP A 225 9.97 21.70 -6.33
C ASP A 225 8.65 22.02 -5.63
N TYR A 226 7.61 21.21 -5.86
CA TYR A 226 6.32 21.45 -5.22
C TYR A 226 6.38 21.14 -3.73
N TYR A 227 6.91 19.98 -3.36
CA TYR A 227 7.15 19.62 -1.97
C TYR A 227 8.06 20.63 -1.28
N ARG A 228 9.12 21.09 -1.95
CA ARG A 228 9.99 22.14 -1.43
C ARG A 228 9.19 23.41 -1.13
N SER A 229 8.29 23.84 -2.01
CA SER A 229 7.43 25.00 -1.76
C SER A 229 6.51 24.83 -0.54
N LEU A 230 6.03 23.61 -0.29
CA LEU A 230 5.25 23.28 0.91
C LEU A 230 6.13 23.31 2.16
N LEU A 231 7.35 22.80 2.08
CA LEU A 231 8.31 22.85 3.20
C LEU A 231 8.66 24.31 3.55
N ASP A 232 8.99 25.11 2.55
CA ASP A 232 9.37 26.52 2.71
C ASP A 232 8.21 27.37 3.28
N SER A 233 6.96 26.97 3.02
CA SER A 233 5.76 27.61 3.59
C SER A 233 5.29 27.02 4.92
N GLY A 234 6.07 26.11 5.54
CA GLY A 234 5.75 25.52 6.83
C GLY A 234 4.57 24.54 6.78
N LYS A 235 4.27 23.99 5.59
CA LYS A 235 3.16 23.06 5.33
C LYS A 235 3.56 21.58 5.33
N VAL A 236 4.76 21.27 5.81
CA VAL A 236 5.27 19.91 5.97
C VAL A 236 5.69 19.70 7.42
N VAL A 237 5.18 18.64 8.06
CA VAL A 237 5.70 18.16 9.35
C VAL A 237 6.57 16.92 9.12
N ALA A 238 7.79 16.94 9.65
CA ALA A 238 8.78 15.86 9.55
C ALA A 238 8.86 15.10 10.87
N LEU A 239 8.21 13.94 10.94
CA LEU A 239 8.00 13.22 12.20
C LEU A 239 9.10 12.22 12.52
N ASN A 240 9.90 11.77 11.53
CA ASN A 240 10.96 10.79 11.72
C ASN A 240 10.52 9.57 12.56
N MET A 241 9.42 8.93 12.17
CA MET A 241 8.82 7.84 12.95
C MET A 241 9.54 6.52 12.69
N GLY A 242 9.78 5.77 13.75
CA GLY A 242 10.19 4.37 13.67
C GLY A 242 9.10 3.47 13.07
N VAL A 243 9.43 2.20 12.87
CA VAL A 243 8.50 1.18 12.34
C VAL A 243 7.72 0.45 13.43
N ASP A 244 8.07 0.65 14.70
CA ASP A 244 7.36 0.07 15.84
C ASP A 244 6.06 0.83 16.13
N ILE A 245 4.96 0.37 15.53
CA ILE A 245 3.62 0.97 15.66
C ILE A 245 3.03 0.88 17.08
N LEU A 246 3.56 0.00 17.93
CA LEU A 246 3.15 -0.15 19.33
C LEU A 246 3.96 0.74 20.28
N GLY A 247 5.05 1.33 19.78
CA GLY A 247 5.97 2.12 20.57
C GLY A 247 5.40 3.49 20.99
N ALA A 248 5.77 3.93 22.19
CA ALA A 248 5.36 5.24 22.71
C ALA A 248 5.84 6.43 21.86
N ASP A 249 7.01 6.31 21.21
CA ASP A 249 7.51 7.33 20.27
C ASP A 249 6.62 7.45 19.03
N PHE A 250 6.17 6.31 18.48
CA PHE A 250 5.22 6.29 17.37
C PHE A 250 3.91 6.97 17.76
N ALA A 251 3.35 6.59 18.91
CA ALA A 251 2.12 7.19 19.44
C ALA A 251 2.21 8.72 19.58
N ALA A 252 3.28 9.23 20.18
CA ALA A 252 3.49 10.67 20.39
C ALA A 252 3.63 11.44 19.06
N LYS A 253 4.39 10.90 18.11
CA LYS A 253 4.59 11.52 16.78
C LYS A 253 3.33 11.44 15.91
N PHE A 254 2.56 10.35 16.02
CA PHE A 254 1.27 10.28 15.35
C PHE A 254 0.34 11.38 15.88
N ALA A 255 0.30 11.56 17.20
CA ALA A 255 -0.49 12.63 17.81
C ALA A 255 -0.07 14.04 17.33
N GLU A 256 1.23 14.28 17.17
CA GLU A 256 1.78 15.51 16.57
C GLU A 256 1.31 15.69 15.12
N GLY A 257 1.38 14.65 14.29
CA GLY A 257 0.90 14.67 12.91
C GLY A 257 -0.58 15.03 12.80
N ILE A 258 -1.43 14.48 13.68
CA ILE A 258 -2.86 14.82 13.74
C ILE A 258 -3.07 16.31 14.07
N ARG A 259 -2.35 16.83 15.07
CA ARG A 259 -2.42 18.27 15.40
C ARG A 259 -2.00 19.15 14.24
N PHE A 260 -1.03 18.69 13.44
CA PHE A 260 -0.61 19.41 12.23
C PHE A 260 -1.71 19.42 11.15
N ILE A 261 -2.45 18.31 10.97
CA ILE A 261 -3.65 18.27 10.10
C ILE A 261 -4.69 19.28 10.58
N ILE A 262 -5.01 19.27 11.88
CA ILE A 262 -6.01 20.16 12.48
C ILE A 262 -5.65 21.64 12.26
N ALA A 263 -4.37 21.98 12.45
CA ALA A 263 -3.88 23.35 12.34
C ALA A 263 -3.76 23.89 10.91
N ASN A 264 -3.96 23.05 9.88
CA ASN A 264 -3.76 23.43 8.49
C ASN A 264 -4.94 23.00 7.60
N ASP A 265 -4.98 23.52 6.38
CA ASP A 265 -5.99 23.18 5.39
C ASP A 265 -5.50 22.10 4.42
N GLY A 266 -6.44 21.31 3.93
CA GLY A 266 -6.20 20.26 2.94
C GLY A 266 -6.24 20.78 1.50
N PRO A 267 -5.95 19.92 0.52
CA PRO A 267 -5.85 18.47 0.69
C PRO A 267 -4.57 18.03 1.38
N TYR A 268 -4.68 16.95 2.13
CA TYR A 268 -3.59 16.42 2.95
C TYR A 268 -2.87 15.29 2.22
N LEU A 269 -1.55 15.21 2.37
CA LEU A 269 -0.77 14.05 1.96
C LEU A 269 -0.17 13.37 3.18
N ILE A 270 -0.36 12.06 3.30
CA ILE A 270 0.35 11.21 4.26
C ILE A 270 1.33 10.34 3.48
N HIS A 271 2.62 10.40 3.82
CA HIS A 271 3.61 9.52 3.21
C HIS A 271 4.61 8.98 4.23
N CYS A 272 5.24 7.88 3.85
CA CYS A 272 6.48 7.40 4.44
C CYS A 272 7.49 7.22 3.31
N THR A 273 8.36 6.21 3.34
CA THR A 273 9.25 5.88 2.21
C THR A 273 8.44 5.40 0.99
N GLU A 274 7.58 4.41 1.19
CA GLU A 274 6.86 3.74 0.10
C GLU A 274 5.36 4.03 0.08
N GLY A 275 4.85 4.73 1.09
CA GLY A 275 3.43 4.95 1.27
C GLY A 275 2.64 3.68 1.62
N LYS A 276 3.30 2.63 2.12
CA LYS A 276 2.71 1.30 2.38
C LYS A 276 2.45 1.04 3.86
N ASP A 277 3.50 0.93 4.68
CA ASP A 277 3.39 0.44 6.07
C ASP A 277 2.96 1.51 7.06
N ARG A 278 3.85 2.44 7.44
CA ARG A 278 3.53 3.56 8.35
C ARG A 278 2.36 4.41 7.84
N ALA A 279 2.42 4.79 6.56
CA ALA A 279 1.33 5.53 5.93
C ALA A 279 0.04 4.72 5.89
N GLY A 280 0.12 3.40 5.66
CA GLY A 280 -1.07 2.55 5.63
C GLY A 280 -1.72 2.35 6.98
N PHE A 281 -0.94 2.18 8.05
CA PHE A 281 -1.50 2.10 9.40
C PHE A 281 -2.13 3.42 9.83
N VAL A 282 -1.46 4.55 9.59
CA VAL A 282 -2.01 5.87 9.91
C VAL A 282 -3.29 6.14 9.12
N SER A 283 -3.32 5.88 7.81
CA SER A 283 -4.53 5.99 6.99
C SER A 283 -5.66 5.10 7.53
N ALA A 284 -5.38 3.84 7.86
CA ALA A 284 -6.36 2.90 8.37
C ALA A 284 -7.01 3.36 9.69
N VAL A 285 -6.26 4.00 10.59
CA VAL A 285 -6.82 4.61 11.81
C VAL A 285 -7.76 5.77 11.48
N LEU A 286 -7.41 6.60 10.49
CA LEU A 286 -8.28 7.71 10.04
C LEU A 286 -9.53 7.20 9.33
N GLU A 287 -9.41 6.19 8.49
CA GLU A 287 -10.52 5.52 7.81
C GLU A 287 -11.49 4.92 8.84
N ALA A 288 -10.95 4.16 9.81
CA ALA A 288 -11.73 3.61 10.92
C ALA A 288 -12.44 4.71 11.72
N LEU A 289 -11.74 5.80 12.07
CA LEU A 289 -12.31 6.94 12.79
C LEU A 289 -13.54 7.52 12.07
N MET A 290 -13.46 7.62 10.74
CA MET A 290 -14.51 8.15 9.87
C MET A 290 -15.62 7.16 9.55
N GLY A 291 -15.48 5.90 10.00
CA GLY A 291 -16.54 4.89 9.95
C GLY A 291 -16.37 3.85 8.84
N ALA A 292 -15.21 3.78 8.19
CA ALA A 292 -14.88 2.69 7.29
C ALA A 292 -14.92 1.34 8.02
N ASP A 293 -15.50 0.34 7.37
CA ASP A 293 -15.46 -1.03 7.86
C ASP A 293 -14.10 -1.69 7.60
N LEU A 294 -13.89 -2.89 8.16
CA LEU A 294 -12.64 -3.61 7.99
C LEU A 294 -12.33 -3.92 6.52
N GLN A 295 -13.35 -4.18 5.69
CA GLN A 295 -13.15 -4.56 4.29
C GLN A 295 -12.68 -3.35 3.47
N GLU A 296 -13.28 -2.17 3.67
CA GLU A 296 -12.83 -0.92 3.06
C GLU A 296 -11.37 -0.61 3.42
N ILE A 297 -11.03 -0.70 4.70
CA ILE A 297 -9.68 -0.41 5.19
C ILE A 297 -8.65 -1.39 4.62
N VAL A 298 -8.98 -2.70 4.61
CA VAL A 298 -8.10 -3.71 4.01
C VAL A 298 -7.93 -3.46 2.51
N ALA A 299 -8.99 -3.09 1.80
CA ALA A 299 -8.93 -2.79 0.38
C ALA A 299 -8.04 -1.57 0.06
N ASP A 300 -8.13 -0.47 0.81
CA ASP A 300 -7.21 0.67 0.63
C ASP A 300 -5.76 0.28 0.96
N TYR A 301 -5.54 -0.40 2.08
CA TYR A 301 -4.21 -0.82 2.50
C TYR A 301 -3.54 -1.71 1.45
N MET A 302 -4.26 -2.74 0.99
CA MET A 302 -3.77 -3.74 0.05
C MET A 302 -3.59 -3.21 -1.37
N LYS A 303 -4.14 -2.04 -1.70
CA LYS A 303 -3.84 -1.37 -2.97
C LYS A 303 -2.34 -1.13 -3.17
N SER A 304 -1.58 -0.94 -2.09
CA SER A 304 -0.12 -0.83 -2.15
C SER A 304 0.54 -2.13 -2.63
N TYR A 305 -0.04 -3.28 -2.28
CA TYR A 305 0.48 -4.60 -2.68
C TYR A 305 0.05 -4.97 -4.09
N GLU A 306 -1.16 -4.62 -4.50
CA GLU A 306 -1.59 -4.66 -5.90
C GLU A 306 -0.63 -3.82 -6.77
N ASN A 307 -0.41 -2.55 -6.38
CA ASN A 307 0.41 -1.62 -7.15
C ASN A 307 1.86 -2.08 -7.27
N TYR A 308 2.51 -2.46 -6.16
CA TYR A 308 3.95 -2.76 -6.17
C TYR A 308 4.29 -4.18 -6.58
N TYR A 309 3.46 -5.15 -6.22
CA TYR A 309 3.82 -6.56 -6.29
C TYR A 309 2.85 -7.39 -7.15
N GLY A 310 1.78 -6.78 -7.68
CA GLY A 310 0.80 -7.47 -8.51
C GLY A 310 -0.02 -8.50 -7.75
N VAL A 311 -0.11 -8.37 -6.42
CA VAL A 311 -0.94 -9.26 -5.58
C VAL A 311 -2.39 -9.14 -6.04
N LYS A 312 -3.05 -10.26 -6.31
CA LYS A 312 -4.41 -10.28 -6.84
C LYS A 312 -5.42 -10.32 -5.69
N VAL A 313 -6.43 -9.45 -5.76
CA VAL A 313 -7.57 -9.46 -4.83
C VAL A 313 -8.22 -10.85 -4.80
N GLY A 314 -8.50 -11.35 -3.59
CA GLY A 314 -9.11 -12.66 -3.38
C GLY A 314 -8.19 -13.87 -3.58
N SER A 315 -6.87 -13.66 -3.68
CA SER A 315 -5.89 -14.75 -3.62
C SER A 315 -5.49 -15.05 -2.17
N ASP A 316 -5.06 -16.29 -1.89
CA ASP A 316 -4.55 -16.66 -0.56
C ASP A 316 -3.40 -15.75 -0.11
N GLN A 317 -2.57 -15.29 -1.05
CA GLN A 317 -1.50 -14.33 -0.76
C GLN A 317 -2.05 -12.97 -0.29
N TYR A 318 -3.13 -12.49 -0.89
CA TYR A 318 -3.79 -11.25 -0.47
C TYR A 318 -4.30 -11.38 0.97
N ASP A 319 -5.04 -12.44 1.25
CA ASP A 319 -5.67 -12.66 2.56
C ASP A 319 -4.63 -12.87 3.66
N ALA A 320 -3.59 -13.66 3.39
CA ALA A 320 -2.49 -13.89 4.32
C ALA A 320 -1.74 -12.59 4.67
N ILE A 321 -1.39 -11.78 3.66
CA ILE A 321 -0.70 -10.49 3.86
C ILE A 321 -1.60 -9.51 4.63
N ALA A 322 -2.87 -9.41 4.26
CA ALA A 322 -3.82 -8.52 4.95
C ALA A 322 -3.95 -8.91 6.43
N LYS A 323 -4.14 -10.21 6.70
CA LYS A 323 -4.26 -10.77 8.05
C LYS A 323 -3.02 -10.51 8.90
N SER A 324 -1.83 -10.79 8.37
CA SER A 324 -0.58 -10.68 9.13
C SER A 324 -0.12 -9.24 9.36
N ASN A 325 -0.53 -8.32 8.48
CA ASN A 325 -0.10 -6.93 8.51
C ASN A 325 -1.20 -6.02 9.06
N ILE A 326 -2.09 -5.51 8.20
CA ILE A 326 -2.99 -4.43 8.60
C ILE A 326 -4.04 -4.89 9.61
N VAL A 327 -4.60 -6.09 9.44
CA VAL A 327 -5.58 -6.63 10.40
C VAL A 327 -4.92 -6.83 11.76
N ALA A 328 -3.76 -7.51 11.80
CA ALA A 328 -2.98 -7.67 13.03
C ALA A 328 -2.61 -6.33 13.70
N SER A 329 -2.23 -5.33 12.90
CA SER A 329 -1.87 -4.00 13.38
C SER A 329 -3.07 -3.27 13.98
N LEU A 330 -4.24 -3.34 13.34
CA LEU A 330 -5.47 -2.76 13.86
C LEU A 330 -5.92 -3.49 15.13
N THR A 331 -5.95 -4.82 15.12
CA THR A 331 -6.32 -5.64 16.27
C THR A 331 -5.44 -5.32 17.48
N THR A 332 -4.13 -5.26 17.30
CA THR A 332 -3.19 -5.05 18.41
C THR A 332 -3.02 -3.59 18.80
N ALA A 333 -2.61 -2.73 17.87
CA ALA A 333 -2.24 -1.35 18.17
C ALA A 333 -3.47 -0.46 18.36
N MET A 334 -4.45 -0.51 17.46
CA MET A 334 -5.63 0.35 17.54
C MET A 334 -6.67 -0.18 18.52
N CYS A 335 -6.97 -1.49 18.48
CA CYS A 335 -8.01 -2.07 19.33
C CYS A 335 -7.50 -2.52 20.71
N GLY A 336 -6.18 -2.66 20.91
CA GLY A 336 -5.61 -3.15 22.17
C GLY A 336 -5.92 -4.61 22.46
N LEU A 337 -6.23 -5.40 21.42
CA LEU A 337 -6.63 -6.80 21.50
C LEU A 337 -5.46 -7.73 21.14
N THR A 338 -5.55 -9.00 21.51
CA THR A 338 -4.56 -10.01 21.07
C THR A 338 -4.67 -10.26 19.57
N LYS A 339 -3.53 -10.45 18.88
CA LYS A 339 -3.38 -10.48 17.41
C LYS A 339 -4.44 -11.28 16.65
N ASP A 340 -4.89 -12.42 17.18
CA ASP A 340 -5.79 -13.35 16.49
C ASP A 340 -7.29 -13.15 16.79
N ILE A 341 -7.65 -12.09 17.52
CA ILE A 341 -9.06 -11.74 17.71
C ILE A 341 -9.62 -11.18 16.40
N ASP A 342 -10.76 -11.73 15.98
CA ASP A 342 -11.54 -11.23 14.84
C ASP A 342 -12.18 -9.88 15.17
N ILE A 343 -11.89 -8.88 14.32
CA ILE A 343 -12.37 -7.50 14.42
C ILE A 343 -13.37 -7.14 13.31
N SER A 344 -13.84 -8.10 12.52
CA SER A 344 -14.79 -7.86 11.41
C SER A 344 -16.16 -7.34 11.87
N GLY A 345 -16.60 -7.73 13.08
CA GLY A 345 -17.91 -7.35 13.64
C GLY A 345 -17.87 -6.23 14.69
N ILE A 346 -16.72 -5.63 14.97
CA ILE A 346 -16.59 -4.60 16.00
C ILE A 346 -16.75 -3.19 15.43
N ASN A 347 -17.12 -2.23 16.27
CA ASN A 347 -17.20 -0.83 15.88
C ASN A 347 -15.79 -0.20 15.86
N LEU A 348 -15.12 -0.28 14.71
CA LEU A 348 -13.75 0.23 14.53
C LEU A 348 -13.65 1.74 14.81
N SER A 349 -14.67 2.53 14.51
CA SER A 349 -14.69 3.98 14.79
C SER A 349 -14.53 4.28 16.29
N LYS A 350 -15.19 3.52 17.16
CA LYS A 350 -15.02 3.68 18.62
C LYS A 350 -13.61 3.29 19.09
N PHE A 351 -13.02 2.26 18.51
CA PHE A 351 -11.65 1.86 18.84
C PHE A 351 -10.61 2.85 18.31
N ALA A 352 -10.81 3.40 17.11
CA ALA A 352 -9.97 4.46 16.57
C ALA A 352 -10.03 5.72 17.46
N GLU A 353 -11.23 6.12 17.90
CA GLU A 353 -11.40 7.24 18.83
C GLU A 353 -10.72 6.97 20.18
N TRP A 354 -10.91 5.77 20.75
CA TRP A 354 -10.20 5.35 21.97
C TRP A 354 -8.67 5.36 21.80
N TYR A 355 -8.16 4.87 20.67
CA TYR A 355 -6.73 4.86 20.36
C TYR A 355 -6.18 6.27 20.25
N LEU A 356 -6.85 7.18 19.54
CA LEU A 356 -6.42 8.56 19.44
C LEU A 356 -6.38 9.25 20.81
N LEU A 357 -7.37 9.00 21.68
CA LEU A 357 -7.35 9.46 23.07
C LEU A 357 -6.18 8.87 23.86
N SER A 358 -5.88 7.58 23.69
CA SER A 358 -4.83 6.87 24.43
C SER A 358 -3.42 7.35 24.06
N ILE A 359 -3.22 7.80 22.81
CA ILE A 359 -1.97 8.44 22.37
C ILE A 359 -1.88 9.94 22.70
N GLY A 360 -2.88 10.48 23.41
CA GLY A 360 -2.84 11.81 24.01
C GLY A 360 -3.57 12.91 23.24
N LEU A 361 -4.44 12.59 22.27
CA LEU A 361 -5.38 13.57 21.72
C LEU A 361 -6.51 13.84 22.70
N LYS A 362 -7.07 15.04 22.62
CA LYS A 362 -8.29 15.41 23.33
C LYS A 362 -9.50 15.17 22.43
N GLN A 363 -10.67 14.98 23.05
CA GLN A 363 -11.93 14.81 22.32
C GLN A 363 -12.21 15.98 21.35
N GLY A 364 -11.89 17.22 21.74
CA GLY A 364 -12.02 18.38 20.86
C GLY A 364 -11.15 18.28 19.60
N GLU A 365 -9.90 17.85 19.76
CA GLU A 365 -8.98 17.64 18.63
C GLU A 365 -9.49 16.54 17.69
N ILE A 366 -10.05 15.45 18.23
CA ILE A 366 -10.65 14.38 17.42
C ILE A 366 -11.87 14.88 16.65
N ASN A 367 -12.72 15.71 17.25
CA ASN A 367 -13.87 16.30 16.56
C ASN A 367 -13.43 17.25 15.43
N GLU A 368 -12.40 18.07 15.65
CA GLU A 368 -11.81 18.93 14.63
C GLU A 368 -11.18 18.12 13.50
N LEU A 369 -10.48 17.03 13.82
CA LEU A 369 -9.94 16.10 12.83
C LEU A 369 -11.07 15.50 11.97
N LYS A 370 -12.15 14.98 12.59
CA LYS A 370 -13.32 14.45 11.85
C LYS A 370 -13.89 15.52 10.91
N ALA A 371 -13.99 16.77 11.36
CA ALA A 371 -14.46 17.87 10.52
C ALA A 371 -13.55 18.12 9.31
N LYS A 372 -12.21 18.12 9.48
CA LYS A 372 -11.24 18.23 8.38
C LYS A 372 -11.37 17.08 7.38
N LEU A 373 -11.54 15.84 7.86
CA LEU A 373 -11.64 14.64 7.03
C LEU A 373 -12.98 14.51 6.29
N SER A 374 -14.06 15.09 6.82
CA SER A 374 -15.37 15.15 6.17
C SER A 374 -15.57 16.35 5.24
N ALA A 375 -14.55 17.19 5.07
CA ALA A 375 -14.64 18.41 4.26
C ALA A 375 -14.96 18.11 2.79
N GLU A 376 -15.45 19.12 2.05
CA GLU A 376 -15.50 19.01 0.60
C GLU A 376 -14.07 18.96 0.03
N PRO A 377 -13.83 18.17 -1.03
CA PRO A 377 -12.53 18.14 -1.66
C PRO A 377 -12.20 19.51 -2.27
N MET A 378 -10.94 19.91 -2.15
CA MET A 378 -10.43 21.06 -2.88
C MET A 378 -10.33 20.69 -4.36
N VAL A 379 -10.85 21.57 -5.20
CA VAL A 379 -10.83 21.45 -6.66
C VAL A 379 -10.29 22.73 -7.27
N LYS A 380 -9.53 22.60 -8.35
CA LYS A 380 -8.97 23.73 -9.10
C LYS A 380 -9.88 24.11 -10.24
N GLU A 381 -10.14 25.40 -10.41
CA GLU A 381 -10.99 25.90 -11.50
C GLU A 381 -10.24 25.93 -12.85
N PRO A 382 -10.94 25.65 -13.96
CA PRO A 382 -12.28 25.05 -14.01
C PRO A 382 -12.25 23.58 -13.56
N TRP A 383 -13.37 23.11 -13.00
CA TRP A 383 -13.59 21.70 -12.68
C TRP A 383 -14.99 21.24 -13.06
N VAL A 384 -15.17 19.92 -13.12
CA VAL A 384 -16.45 19.26 -13.38
C VAL A 384 -16.50 17.91 -12.67
N LYS A 385 -17.71 17.51 -12.26
CA LYS A 385 -18.00 16.17 -11.74
C LYS A 385 -18.91 15.43 -12.71
N GLY A 386 -18.64 14.15 -12.92
CA GLY A 386 -19.43 13.32 -13.82
C GLY A 386 -19.44 11.86 -13.41
N LYS A 387 -20.03 11.03 -14.26
CA LYS A 387 -20.09 9.58 -14.15
C LYS A 387 -19.70 8.91 -15.46
N VAL A 388 -19.14 7.72 -15.32
CA VAL A 388 -18.88 6.83 -16.45
C VAL A 388 -20.21 6.25 -16.95
N THR A 389 -20.58 6.53 -18.20
CA THR A 389 -21.81 6.04 -18.83
C THR A 389 -21.60 4.74 -19.59
N GLN A 390 -20.39 4.55 -20.12
CA GLN A 390 -20.02 3.38 -20.91
C GLN A 390 -18.54 3.06 -20.75
N ILE A 391 -18.20 1.77 -20.74
CA ILE A 391 -16.85 1.30 -21.02
C ILE A 391 -16.77 0.93 -22.50
N GLU A 392 -15.99 1.68 -23.27
CA GLU A 392 -15.79 1.41 -24.70
C GLU A 392 -15.05 0.08 -24.91
N LYS A 393 -15.09 -0.46 -26.14
CA LYS A 393 -14.44 -1.74 -26.53
C LYS A 393 -12.98 -1.86 -26.05
N TYR A 394 -12.24 -0.74 -26.03
CA TYR A 394 -10.83 -0.70 -25.64
C TYR A 394 -10.59 -0.31 -24.18
N GLY A 395 -11.63 -0.31 -23.35
CA GLY A 395 -11.51 -0.03 -21.92
C GLY A 395 -11.49 1.46 -21.56
N HIS A 396 -11.82 2.36 -22.50
CA HIS A 396 -11.98 3.79 -22.21
C HIS A 396 -13.27 4.04 -21.46
N ALA A 397 -13.25 4.98 -20.53
CA ALA A 397 -14.42 5.38 -19.77
C ALA A 397 -15.07 6.60 -20.43
N LEU A 398 -16.23 6.41 -21.07
CA LEU A 398 -17.01 7.50 -21.65
C LEU A 398 -17.75 8.25 -20.52
N ALA A 399 -17.62 9.57 -20.49
CA ALA A 399 -18.27 10.43 -19.49
C ALA A 399 -19.73 10.74 -19.87
N ASP A 400 -20.52 11.19 -18.89
CA ASP A 400 -21.80 11.89 -19.08
C ASP A 400 -21.64 13.40 -19.36
N ILE A 401 -20.43 13.84 -19.71
CA ILE A 401 -20.10 15.24 -19.98
C ILE A 401 -19.87 15.41 -21.49
N THR A 402 -20.60 16.33 -22.11
CA THR A 402 -20.42 16.63 -23.53
C THR A 402 -19.11 17.38 -23.76
N ILE A 403 -18.51 17.19 -24.93
CA ILE A 403 -17.31 17.94 -25.34
C ILE A 403 -17.59 19.45 -25.32
N GLN A 404 -18.78 19.87 -25.75
CA GLN A 404 -19.18 21.26 -25.78
C GLN A 404 -19.25 21.85 -24.37
N ASP A 405 -19.87 21.15 -23.41
CA ASP A 405 -19.97 21.62 -22.03
C ASP A 405 -18.59 21.71 -21.37
N PHE A 406 -17.73 20.72 -21.62
CA PHE A 406 -16.36 20.72 -21.13
C PHE A 406 -15.56 21.92 -21.68
N ASN A 407 -15.69 22.23 -22.98
CA ASN A 407 -15.05 23.41 -23.56
C ASN A 407 -15.65 24.72 -23.03
N ASN A 408 -16.97 24.78 -22.83
CA ASN A 408 -17.66 25.96 -22.29
C ASN A 408 -17.24 26.29 -20.85
N LEU A 409 -16.79 25.30 -20.08
CA LEU A 409 -16.19 25.51 -18.76
C LEU A 409 -14.80 26.16 -18.83
N GLY A 410 -14.17 26.22 -20.01
CA GLY A 410 -12.88 26.87 -20.23
C GLY A 410 -11.69 25.92 -20.36
N PHE A 411 -11.91 24.61 -20.41
CA PHE A 411 -10.85 23.66 -20.74
C PHE A 411 -10.44 23.78 -22.21
N ALA A 412 -9.14 23.83 -22.48
CA ALA A 412 -8.57 23.98 -23.81
C ALA A 412 -7.67 22.80 -24.19
N PHE A 413 -7.56 22.51 -25.49
CA PHE A 413 -6.66 21.46 -25.96
C PHE A 413 -5.20 21.78 -25.60
N GLY A 414 -4.51 20.75 -25.07
CA GLY A 414 -3.16 20.88 -24.54
C GLY A 414 -3.09 21.30 -23.07
N ASP A 415 -4.21 21.51 -22.38
CA ASP A 415 -4.25 21.61 -20.92
C ASP A 415 -3.97 20.25 -20.28
N LEU A 416 -3.22 20.23 -19.17
CA LEU A 416 -3.23 19.08 -18.27
C LEU A 416 -4.39 19.21 -17.29
N VAL A 417 -5.11 18.10 -17.11
CA VAL A 417 -6.21 17.96 -16.18
C VAL A 417 -5.95 16.78 -15.26
N THR A 418 -6.41 16.88 -14.01
CA THR A 418 -6.39 15.79 -13.04
C THR A 418 -7.78 15.19 -12.90
N VAL A 419 -7.86 13.88 -13.04
CA VAL A 419 -9.04 13.06 -12.78
C VAL A 419 -8.87 12.37 -11.42
N ILE A 420 -9.89 12.47 -10.57
CA ILE A 420 -9.99 11.73 -9.31
C ILE A 420 -11.27 10.90 -9.36
N PHE A 421 -11.14 9.58 -9.37
CA PHE A 421 -12.28 8.66 -9.34
C PHE A 421 -12.78 8.45 -7.91
N ASP A 422 -14.03 8.01 -7.80
CA ASP A 422 -14.69 7.70 -6.53
C ASP A 422 -14.00 6.61 -5.71
N ASN A 423 -13.31 5.68 -6.36
CA ASN A 423 -12.47 4.66 -5.74
C ASN A 423 -11.06 5.17 -5.33
N GLY A 424 -10.82 6.48 -5.45
CA GLY A 424 -9.58 7.13 -5.05
C GLY A 424 -8.45 7.09 -6.09
N PHE A 425 -8.63 6.44 -7.24
CA PHE A 425 -7.64 6.46 -8.31
C PHE A 425 -7.45 7.88 -8.86
N VAL A 426 -6.19 8.30 -8.98
CA VAL A 426 -5.81 9.63 -9.50
C VAL A 426 -5.13 9.47 -10.84
N LEU A 427 -5.39 10.38 -11.77
CA LEU A 427 -4.76 10.40 -13.08
C LEU A 427 -4.56 11.83 -13.55
N GLU A 428 -3.33 12.25 -13.84
CA GLU A 428 -3.09 13.48 -14.60
C GLU A 428 -2.94 13.15 -16.08
N ALA A 429 -3.60 13.90 -16.94
CA ALA A 429 -3.68 13.62 -18.36
C ALA A 429 -3.91 14.89 -19.20
N PRO A 430 -3.39 14.99 -20.42
CA PRO A 430 -3.72 16.08 -21.33
C PRO A 430 -5.14 15.95 -21.88
N TYR A 431 -5.82 17.09 -22.05
CA TYR A 431 -7.08 17.20 -22.78
C TYR A 431 -6.83 17.42 -24.27
N LEU A 432 -7.34 16.51 -25.13
CA LEU A 432 -6.95 16.43 -26.56
C LEU A 432 -8.12 16.02 -27.46
N ASP A 433 -8.11 16.49 -28.71
CA ASP A 433 -9.05 16.08 -29.78
C ASP A 433 -8.57 14.86 -30.59
N GLY A 434 -7.67 14.07 -30.02
CA GLY A 434 -7.10 12.88 -30.67
C GLY A 434 -6.12 12.16 -29.74
N TYR A 435 -5.59 11.03 -30.21
CA TYR A 435 -4.64 10.21 -29.46
C TYR A 435 -3.20 10.73 -29.59
N TYR A 436 -2.99 12.00 -29.27
CA TYR A 436 -1.70 12.69 -29.39
C TYR A 436 -0.82 12.50 -28.15
N VAL A 437 -0.76 11.28 -27.61
CA VAL A 437 0.10 10.86 -26.49
C VAL A 437 0.80 9.54 -26.85
N ASN A 438 1.84 9.11 -26.12
CA ASN A 438 2.46 7.82 -26.45
C ASN A 438 1.53 6.65 -26.13
N ALA A 439 1.83 5.47 -26.67
CA ALA A 439 1.18 4.26 -26.19
C ALA A 439 1.48 4.07 -24.69
N GLY A 440 0.45 3.77 -23.90
CA GLY A 440 0.51 3.67 -22.44
C GLY A 440 0.22 4.98 -21.69
N ASP A 441 0.25 6.13 -22.37
CA ASP A 441 -0.01 7.42 -21.71
C ASP A 441 -1.51 7.71 -21.59
N PRO A 442 -1.96 8.34 -20.50
CA PRO A 442 -3.34 8.74 -20.34
C PRO A 442 -3.71 9.99 -21.16
N LEU A 443 -5.01 10.15 -21.43
CA LEU A 443 -5.59 11.37 -22.03
C LEU A 443 -7.06 11.52 -21.63
N VAL A 444 -7.54 12.76 -21.59
CA VAL A 444 -8.97 13.09 -21.69
C VAL A 444 -9.25 13.45 -23.15
N ARG A 445 -10.10 12.68 -23.81
CA ARG A 445 -10.30 12.68 -25.26
C ARG A 445 -11.62 13.33 -25.63
N ALA A 446 -11.58 14.37 -26.45
CA ALA A 446 -12.70 14.96 -27.16
C ALA A 446 -12.63 14.64 -28.67
N TYR A 447 -12.87 13.37 -29.02
CA TYR A 447 -12.64 12.89 -30.38
C TYR A 447 -13.65 13.48 -31.39
N PRO A 448 -13.21 13.95 -32.56
CA PRO A 448 -14.11 14.42 -33.61
C PRO A 448 -15.16 13.36 -33.99
N GLY A 449 -16.43 13.77 -34.04
CA GLY A 449 -17.55 12.87 -34.32
C GLY A 449 -18.13 12.17 -33.07
N HIS A 450 -17.56 12.38 -31.88
CA HIS A 450 -18.14 11.94 -30.61
C HIS A 450 -18.88 13.10 -29.94
N THR A 451 -19.86 12.80 -29.09
CA THR A 451 -20.60 13.81 -28.31
C THR A 451 -19.93 14.10 -26.97
N ASN A 452 -19.42 13.07 -26.30
CA ASN A 452 -18.94 13.14 -24.93
C ASN A 452 -17.43 12.94 -24.85
N ILE A 453 -16.82 13.51 -23.81
CA ILE A 453 -15.41 13.24 -23.50
C ILE A 453 -15.23 11.79 -23.04
N GLY A 454 -14.04 11.23 -23.28
CA GLY A 454 -13.64 9.94 -22.74
C GLY A 454 -12.34 10.06 -21.93
N ILE A 455 -12.26 9.36 -20.81
CA ILE A 455 -11.02 9.23 -20.04
C ILE A 455 -10.37 7.92 -20.51
N CYS A 456 -9.11 8.01 -20.93
CA CYS A 456 -8.48 6.97 -21.74
C CYS A 456 -7.04 6.71 -21.30
N ILE A 457 -6.54 5.53 -21.65
CA ILE A 457 -5.10 5.24 -21.78
C ILE A 457 -4.87 4.85 -23.24
N ASN A 458 -3.98 5.54 -23.94
CA ASN A 458 -3.72 5.24 -25.35
C ASN A 458 -3.13 3.83 -25.49
N TYR A 459 -3.72 2.97 -26.33
CA TYR A 459 -3.39 1.54 -26.40
C TYR A 459 -3.43 0.79 -25.05
N GLY A 460 -4.19 1.29 -24.07
CA GLY A 460 -4.35 0.67 -22.76
C GLY A 460 -5.80 0.65 -22.29
N LYS A 461 -6.07 -0.10 -21.22
CA LYS A 461 -7.43 -0.29 -20.69
C LYS A 461 -7.60 0.44 -19.37
N LEU A 462 -8.13 1.67 -19.43
CA LEU A 462 -8.34 2.48 -18.22
C LEU A 462 -9.25 1.76 -17.21
N ASN A 463 -10.31 1.11 -17.66
CA ASN A 463 -11.25 0.40 -16.79
C ASN A 463 -10.58 -0.68 -15.92
N GLU A 464 -9.59 -1.40 -16.47
CA GLU A 464 -8.83 -2.41 -15.73
C GLU A 464 -7.78 -1.75 -14.81
N VAL A 465 -7.04 -0.76 -15.32
CA VAL A 465 -5.97 -0.06 -14.58
C VAL A 465 -6.51 0.74 -13.39
N ALA A 466 -7.59 1.49 -13.61
CA ALA A 466 -8.22 2.33 -12.60
C ALA A 466 -9.35 1.60 -11.85
N GLN A 467 -9.69 0.36 -12.22
CA GLN A 467 -10.79 -0.42 -11.65
C GLN A 467 -12.15 0.32 -11.69
N VAL A 468 -12.43 1.00 -12.81
CA VAL A 468 -13.66 1.80 -13.02
C VAL A 468 -14.68 1.05 -13.88
N LYS A 469 -15.97 1.29 -13.61
CA LYS A 469 -17.11 0.64 -14.28
C LYS A 469 -18.19 1.65 -14.61
N VAL A 470 -19.22 1.24 -15.36
CA VAL A 470 -20.40 2.08 -15.58
C VAL A 470 -20.99 2.48 -14.23
N GLY A 471 -21.24 3.77 -14.06
CA GLY A 471 -21.71 4.39 -12.81
C GLY A 471 -20.60 4.92 -11.90
N SER A 472 -19.33 4.56 -12.12
CA SER A 472 -18.20 5.15 -11.37
C SER A 472 -18.21 6.68 -11.52
N GLY A 473 -18.16 7.37 -10.40
CA GLY A 473 -18.07 8.83 -10.34
C GLY A 473 -16.63 9.30 -10.50
N PHE A 474 -16.47 10.53 -10.97
CA PHE A 474 -15.17 11.19 -11.03
C PHE A 474 -15.29 12.71 -10.92
N ILE A 475 -14.18 13.35 -10.56
CA ILE A 475 -13.95 14.79 -10.68
C ILE A 475 -12.83 15.00 -11.69
N ILE A 476 -12.97 15.97 -12.60
CA ILE A 476 -11.91 16.47 -13.47
C ILE A 476 -11.67 17.93 -13.10
N MET A 477 -10.42 18.31 -12.89
CA MET A 477 -10.03 19.70 -12.60
C MET A 477 -8.79 20.10 -13.40
N LEU A 478 -8.67 21.38 -13.71
CA LEU A 478 -7.50 21.91 -14.40
C LEU A 478 -6.27 21.85 -13.48
N SER A 479 -5.21 21.17 -13.92
CA SER A 479 -3.99 21.00 -13.12
C SER A 479 -2.85 21.88 -13.58
N ASN A 480 -2.65 22.00 -14.89
CA ASN A 480 -1.60 22.82 -15.49
C ASN A 480 -2.03 23.34 -16.89
N PRO A 481 -2.58 24.56 -16.97
CA PRO A 481 -3.07 25.12 -18.23
C PRO A 481 -1.97 25.22 -19.30
N GLY A 482 -2.27 24.73 -20.50
CA GLY A 482 -1.40 24.77 -21.68
C GLY A 482 -0.11 23.96 -21.61
N ALA A 483 0.15 23.20 -20.54
CA ALA A 483 1.43 22.54 -20.33
C ALA A 483 1.77 21.45 -21.36
N TYR A 484 0.78 20.92 -22.07
CA TYR A 484 0.94 19.95 -23.16
C TYR A 484 0.78 20.57 -24.55
N ARG A 485 0.59 21.90 -24.66
CA ARG A 485 0.23 22.56 -25.92
C ARG A 485 1.30 22.39 -27.01
N THR A 486 2.58 22.51 -26.66
CA THR A 486 3.67 22.31 -27.61
C THR A 486 3.67 20.89 -28.18
N GLN A 487 3.53 19.87 -27.32
CA GLN A 487 3.48 18.47 -27.74
C GLN A 487 2.24 18.20 -28.59
N TYR A 488 1.10 18.77 -28.21
CA TYR A 488 -0.13 18.70 -28.95
C TYR A 488 0.02 19.25 -30.37
N GLU A 489 0.56 20.46 -30.52
CA GLU A 489 0.79 21.10 -31.83
C GLU A 489 1.72 20.28 -32.73
N ILE A 490 2.83 19.78 -32.18
CA ILE A 490 3.79 18.93 -32.91
C ILE A 490 3.13 17.63 -33.38
N ARG A 491 2.35 16.97 -32.50
CA ARG A 491 1.75 15.66 -32.81
C ARG A 491 0.52 15.76 -33.71
N LYS A 492 -0.11 16.94 -33.78
CA LYS A 492 -1.25 17.22 -34.68
C LYS A 492 -0.83 17.55 -36.11
N LEU A 493 0.47 17.71 -36.37
CA LEU A 493 0.96 18.01 -37.72
C LEU A 493 0.50 16.96 -38.74
N VAL A 494 -0.18 17.44 -39.78
CA VAL A 494 -0.58 16.63 -40.93
C VAL A 494 0.31 17.01 -42.10
N ARG A 495 0.94 16.03 -42.74
CA ARG A 495 1.63 16.28 -44.01
C ARG A 495 0.61 16.46 -45.13
N SER A 496 0.83 17.42 -46.01
CA SER A 496 0.07 17.43 -47.27
C SER A 496 0.61 16.35 -48.20
N ASN A 497 -0.28 15.66 -48.91
CA ASN A 497 0.12 14.82 -50.03
C ASN A 497 -0.10 15.53 -51.38
N LYS A 498 -0.44 16.83 -51.36
CA LYS A 498 -0.60 17.63 -52.58
C LYS A 498 0.72 18.28 -52.95
N ARG A 499 1.18 18.05 -54.18
CA ARG A 499 2.43 18.64 -54.68
C ARG A 499 2.42 20.16 -54.58
N GLU A 500 1.30 20.81 -54.90
CA GLU A 500 1.13 22.28 -54.89
C GLU A 500 1.42 22.95 -53.53
N ASP A 501 1.40 22.19 -52.43
CA ASP A 501 1.68 22.72 -51.09
C ASP A 501 3.20 22.83 -50.78
N TYR A 502 4.07 22.44 -51.72
CA TYR A 502 5.53 22.45 -51.56
C TYR A 502 6.21 23.48 -52.47
N ALA A 503 7.16 24.23 -51.93
CA ALA A 503 7.85 25.31 -52.65
C ALA A 503 8.77 24.83 -53.79
N SER A 504 9.16 23.55 -53.79
CA SER A 504 9.96 22.92 -54.83
C SER A 504 9.54 21.47 -55.02
N ASP A 505 9.97 20.88 -56.14
CA ASP A 505 9.85 19.44 -56.39
C ASP A 505 10.68 18.62 -55.39
#